data_AF-A0A5A7V0W9-F1
#
_entry.id   AF-A0A5A7V0W9-F1
#
_cell.length_a   1.000
_cell.length_b   1.000
_cell.length_c   1.000
_cell.angle_alpha   90.00
_cell.angle_beta   90.00
_cell.angle_gamma   90.00
#
_symmetry.space_group_name_H-M   'P 1'
#
loop_
_entity.id
_entity.type
_entity.pdbx_description
1 polymer ?
#
loop_
_entity_poly.entity_id
_entity_poly.type
_entity_poly.pdbx_seq_one_letter_code
_entity_poly.pdbx_strand_id
1 'polypeptide(L)'
;MSSVEPLGKAQRDRLVELEEQMLYLAEVPDSIRYLESRLEEISEKTGTIDAVAGRDEGLQIQELLERVDTLEANINFRRTVNYECGDSSSGFDAHMEERVSELDSSQKTLLEMINGMSEDFRVTLIVVRNEIADVNARLNLTMRAMANQASAEGAILVSGVKIPKPKPFCGARDAKALENYIFDLKQYFKATNIVTKVTLATMHLSEDAKLW
;
A
#
# COMPACT_ATOMS: atom_id res chain seq x y z
N MET A 1 -115.27 47.77 -11.88
CA MET A 1 -113.88 48.09 -11.49
C MET A 1 -113.33 46.87 -10.78
N SER A 2 -112.37 46.14 -11.36
CA SER A 2 -111.72 45.02 -10.68
C SER A 2 -110.34 45.50 -10.23
N SER A 3 -110.21 45.71 -8.93
CA SER A 3 -108.96 46.10 -8.28
C SER A 3 -108.06 44.87 -8.18
N VAL A 4 -106.86 44.95 -8.74
CA VAL A 4 -105.82 43.93 -8.56
C VAL A 4 -105.03 44.34 -7.32
N GLU A 5 -105.12 43.55 -6.24
CA GLU A 5 -104.31 43.77 -5.04
C GLU A 5 -102.80 43.57 -5.34
N PRO A 6 -101.91 44.41 -4.78
CA PRO A 6 -100.48 44.29 -5.02
C PRO A 6 -99.86 43.13 -4.22
N LEU A 7 -99.13 42.26 -4.93
CA LEU A 7 -98.46 41.08 -4.39
C LEU A 7 -97.44 41.42 -3.27
N GLY A 8 -97.54 40.71 -2.13
CA GLY A 8 -96.73 40.95 -0.93
C GLY A 8 -95.22 40.75 -1.16
N LYS A 9 -94.37 41.52 -0.47
CA LYS A 9 -92.90 41.53 -0.68
C LYS A 9 -92.27 40.13 -0.62
N ALA A 10 -92.66 39.30 0.35
CA ALA A 10 -92.15 37.93 0.49
C ALA A 10 -92.52 37.00 -0.67
N GLN A 11 -93.65 37.25 -1.35
CA GLN A 11 -94.03 36.49 -2.55
C GLN A 11 -93.23 36.94 -3.77
N ARG A 12 -92.87 38.23 -3.84
CA ARG A 12 -91.99 38.77 -4.90
C ARG A 12 -90.57 38.25 -4.77
N ASP A 13 -90.00 38.22 -3.55
CA ASP A 13 -88.65 37.72 -3.33
C ASP A 13 -88.53 36.22 -3.68
N ARG A 14 -89.55 35.41 -3.34
CA ARG A 14 -89.62 33.99 -3.77
C ARG A 14 -89.75 33.81 -5.27
N LEU A 15 -90.47 34.72 -5.95
CA LEU A 15 -90.62 34.67 -7.41
C LEU A 15 -89.28 34.95 -8.09
N VAL A 16 -88.50 35.92 -7.58
CA VAL A 16 -87.15 36.24 -8.09
C VAL A 16 -86.19 35.08 -7.87
N GLU A 17 -86.21 34.44 -6.70
CA GLU A 17 -85.41 33.24 -6.43
C GLU A 17 -85.79 32.08 -7.36
N LEU A 18 -87.08 31.90 -7.63
CA LEU A 18 -87.57 30.88 -8.57
C LEU A 18 -87.18 31.21 -10.02
N GLU A 19 -87.16 32.48 -10.40
CA GLU A 19 -86.71 32.97 -11.70
C GLU A 19 -85.20 32.74 -11.88
N GLU A 20 -84.38 33.02 -10.86
CA GLU A 20 -82.95 32.71 -10.86
C GLU A 20 -82.71 31.19 -10.96
N GLN A 21 -83.48 30.37 -10.23
CA GLN A 21 -83.40 28.92 -10.35
C GLN A 21 -83.83 28.42 -11.73
N MET A 22 -84.88 28.99 -12.33
CA MET A 22 -85.31 28.66 -13.69
C MET A 22 -84.24 29.04 -14.72
N LEU A 23 -83.55 30.15 -14.52
CA LEU A 23 -82.44 30.57 -15.39
C LEU A 23 -81.26 29.59 -15.30
N TYR A 24 -80.89 29.16 -14.09
CA TYR A 24 -79.90 28.10 -13.89
C TYR A 24 -80.33 26.77 -14.51
N LEU A 25 -81.59 26.37 -14.33
CA LEU A 25 -82.13 25.11 -14.87
C LEU A 25 -82.20 25.13 -16.40
N ALA A 26 -82.30 26.31 -17.02
CA ALA A 26 -82.28 26.46 -18.47
C ALA A 26 -80.89 26.20 -19.08
N GLU A 27 -79.80 26.37 -18.32
CA GLU A 27 -78.42 26.15 -18.75
C GLU A 27 -77.93 24.69 -18.51
N VAL A 28 -78.62 23.96 -17.63
CA VAL A 28 -78.32 22.54 -17.32
C VAL A 28 -78.34 21.64 -18.57
N PRO A 29 -79.33 21.71 -19.48
CA PRO A 29 -79.34 20.88 -20.69
C PRO A 29 -78.13 21.09 -21.59
N ASP A 30 -77.65 22.34 -21.73
CA ASP A 30 -76.48 22.65 -22.55
C ASP A 30 -75.19 22.13 -21.90
N SER A 31 -75.09 22.22 -20.58
CA SER A 31 -73.97 21.64 -19.82
C SER A 31 -73.94 20.11 -19.92
N ILE A 32 -75.10 19.45 -19.86
CA ILE A 32 -75.21 18.00 -20.04
C ILE A 32 -74.76 17.61 -21.45
N ARG A 33 -75.26 18.29 -22.49
CA ARG A 33 -74.87 18.03 -23.88
C ARG A 33 -73.37 18.23 -24.11
N TYR A 34 -72.78 19.24 -23.48
CA TYR A 34 -71.33 19.46 -23.53
C TYR A 34 -70.56 18.31 -22.87
N LEU A 35 -70.98 17.87 -21.68
CA LEU A 35 -70.34 16.74 -20.99
C LEU A 35 -70.49 15.42 -21.75
N GLU A 36 -71.64 15.18 -22.38
CA GLU A 36 -71.85 14.01 -23.25
C GLU A 36 -70.88 14.03 -24.43
N SER A 37 -70.72 15.18 -25.10
CA SER A 37 -69.73 15.32 -26.19
C SER A 37 -68.30 15.09 -25.72
N ARG A 38 -67.95 15.54 -24.52
CA ARG A 38 -66.62 15.31 -23.92
C ARG A 38 -66.41 13.84 -23.56
N LEU A 39 -67.45 13.16 -23.09
CA LEU A 39 -67.39 11.75 -22.75
C LEU A 39 -67.22 10.89 -24.01
N GLU A 40 -67.90 11.22 -25.10
CA GLU A 40 -67.73 10.54 -26.39
C GLU A 40 -66.30 10.71 -26.93
N GLU A 41 -65.74 11.93 -26.88
CA GLU A 41 -64.35 12.20 -27.28
C GLU A 41 -63.34 11.42 -26.42
N ILE A 42 -63.59 11.29 -25.11
CA ILE A 42 -62.75 10.50 -24.20
C ILE A 42 -62.87 9.01 -24.55
N SER A 43 -64.08 8.52 -24.79
CA SER A 43 -64.34 7.13 -25.19
C SER A 43 -63.59 6.76 -26.48
N GLU A 44 -63.66 7.61 -27.50
CA GLU A 44 -62.94 7.43 -28.76
C GLU A 44 -61.42 7.40 -28.53
N LYS A 45 -60.89 8.35 -27.76
CA LYS A 45 -59.45 8.40 -27.44
C LYS A 45 -58.98 7.17 -26.66
N THR A 46 -59.76 6.69 -25.69
CA THR A 46 -59.43 5.46 -24.95
C THR A 46 -59.35 4.25 -25.90
N GLY A 47 -60.29 4.11 -26.83
CA GLY A 47 -60.23 3.05 -27.85
C GLY A 47 -58.98 3.11 -28.72
N THR A 48 -58.50 4.31 -29.07
CA THR A 48 -57.22 4.46 -29.81
C THR A 48 -56.00 4.08 -28.98
N ILE A 49 -56.00 4.36 -27.67
CA ILE A 49 -54.92 3.98 -26.75
C ILE A 49 -54.85 2.46 -26.62
N ASP A 50 -55.98 1.79 -26.43
CA ASP A 50 -56.04 0.32 -26.35
C ASP A 50 -55.55 -0.34 -27.64
N ALA A 51 -55.90 0.21 -28.80
CA ALA A 51 -55.42 -0.26 -30.10
C ALA A 51 -53.91 -0.04 -30.30
N VAL A 52 -53.32 0.99 -29.71
CA VAL A 52 -51.87 1.26 -29.75
C VAL A 52 -51.13 0.36 -28.76
N ALA A 53 -51.63 0.21 -27.53
CA ALA A 53 -51.04 -0.64 -26.50
C ALA A 53 -50.95 -2.11 -26.96
N GLY A 54 -52.02 -2.64 -27.57
CA GLY A 54 -52.00 -4.01 -28.13
C GLY A 54 -51.01 -4.19 -29.29
N ARG A 55 -50.70 -3.14 -30.06
CA ARG A 55 -49.67 -3.18 -31.10
C ARG A 55 -48.25 -3.13 -30.53
N ASP A 56 -48.01 -2.28 -29.54
CA ASP A 56 -46.68 -2.12 -28.94
C ASP A 56 -46.23 -3.40 -28.23
N GLU A 57 -47.11 -4.02 -27.45
CA GLU A 57 -46.82 -5.25 -26.71
C GLU A 57 -46.60 -6.45 -27.65
N GLY A 58 -47.42 -6.55 -28.71
CA GLY A 58 -47.25 -7.58 -29.75
C GLY A 58 -45.99 -7.40 -30.59
N LEU A 59 -45.63 -6.16 -30.96
CA LEU A 59 -44.42 -5.86 -31.73
C LEU A 59 -43.14 -6.08 -30.91
N GLN A 60 -43.14 -5.67 -29.63
CA GLN A 60 -41.99 -5.90 -28.75
C GLN A 60 -41.74 -7.39 -28.52
N ILE A 61 -42.79 -8.20 -28.33
CA ILE A 61 -42.67 -9.65 -28.17
C ILE A 61 -42.18 -10.30 -29.48
N GLN A 62 -42.73 -9.90 -30.63
CA GLN A 62 -42.30 -10.43 -31.93
C GLN A 62 -40.84 -10.07 -32.25
N GLU A 63 -40.42 -8.84 -31.99
CA GLU A 63 -39.02 -8.40 -32.15
C GLU A 63 -38.09 -9.18 -31.19
N LEU A 64 -38.52 -9.38 -29.94
CA LEU A 64 -37.78 -10.19 -28.97
C LEU A 64 -37.64 -11.64 -29.43
N LEU A 65 -38.69 -12.25 -29.98
CA LEU A 65 -38.65 -13.60 -30.54
C LEU A 65 -37.67 -13.69 -31.70
N GLU A 66 -37.74 -12.76 -32.67
CA GLU A 66 -36.81 -12.73 -33.81
C GLU A 66 -35.35 -12.52 -33.37
N ARG A 67 -35.12 -11.72 -32.33
CA ARG A 67 -33.79 -11.52 -31.73
C ARG A 67 -33.30 -12.76 -30.98
N VAL A 68 -34.18 -13.47 -30.29
CA VAL A 68 -33.86 -14.75 -29.63
C VAL A 68 -33.53 -15.81 -30.68
N ASP A 69 -34.32 -15.93 -31.75
CA ASP A 69 -34.05 -16.86 -32.86
C ASP A 69 -32.70 -16.55 -33.53
N THR A 70 -32.41 -15.26 -33.75
CA THR A 70 -31.11 -14.82 -34.28
C THR A 70 -29.96 -15.13 -33.34
N LEU A 71 -30.14 -14.92 -32.03
CA LEU A 71 -29.14 -15.22 -31.02
C LEU A 71 -28.91 -16.73 -30.90
N GLU A 72 -29.97 -17.52 -30.93
CA GLU A 72 -29.91 -18.98 -30.91
C GLU A 72 -29.23 -19.51 -32.17
N ALA A 73 -29.54 -18.97 -33.35
CA ALA A 73 -28.83 -19.28 -34.59
C ALA A 73 -27.34 -18.94 -34.51
N ASN A 74 -26.98 -17.78 -33.92
CA ASN A 74 -25.58 -17.39 -33.70
C ASN A 74 -24.85 -18.27 -32.67
N ILE A 75 -25.52 -18.68 -31.59
CA ILE A 75 -24.97 -19.60 -30.59
C ILE A 75 -24.79 -20.98 -31.20
N ASN A 76 -25.77 -21.46 -31.96
CA ASN A 76 -25.70 -22.74 -32.65
C ASN A 76 -24.65 -22.70 -33.77
N PHE A 77 -24.51 -21.60 -34.51
CA PHE A 77 -23.43 -21.38 -35.47
C PHE A 77 -22.06 -21.36 -34.78
N ARG A 78 -21.92 -20.63 -33.67
CA ARG A 78 -20.71 -20.68 -32.85
C ARG A 78 -20.46 -22.10 -32.34
N ARG A 79 -21.49 -22.84 -31.95
CA ARG A 79 -21.38 -24.22 -31.47
C ARG A 79 -20.99 -25.18 -32.60
N THR A 80 -21.52 -25.01 -33.81
CA THR A 80 -21.18 -25.83 -34.99
C THR A 80 -19.80 -25.48 -35.55
N VAL A 81 -19.41 -24.20 -35.57
CA VAL A 81 -18.03 -23.77 -35.83
C VAL A 81 -17.10 -24.30 -34.73
N ASN A 82 -17.57 -24.36 -33.48
CA ASN A 82 -16.84 -25.00 -32.38
C ASN A 82 -16.95 -26.53 -32.37
N TYR A 83 -17.62 -27.17 -33.34
CA TYR A 83 -17.49 -28.60 -33.61
C TYR A 83 -16.48 -28.92 -34.73
N GLU A 84 -15.75 -27.90 -35.20
CA GLU A 84 -14.34 -28.06 -35.59
C GLU A 84 -13.37 -27.71 -34.44
N CYS A 85 -13.87 -27.43 -33.23
CA CYS A 85 -13.05 -27.38 -32.01
C CYS A 85 -13.28 -28.65 -31.18
N GLY A 86 -13.06 -29.78 -31.83
CA GLY A 86 -12.57 -30.96 -31.12
C GLY A 86 -11.15 -30.70 -30.60
N ASP A 87 -10.87 -31.18 -29.39
CA ASP A 87 -9.56 -31.35 -28.75
C ASP A 87 -8.83 -30.19 -28.01
N SER A 88 -9.25 -28.93 -28.06
CA SER A 88 -8.42 -27.87 -27.41
C SER A 88 -8.58 -27.67 -25.89
N SER A 89 -9.57 -28.30 -25.23
CA SER A 89 -9.66 -28.26 -23.75
C SER A 89 -8.67 -29.21 -23.08
N SER A 90 -8.46 -30.40 -23.68
CA SER A 90 -7.45 -31.38 -23.26
C SER A 90 -6.04 -30.78 -23.31
N GLY A 91 -5.73 -30.04 -24.37
CA GLY A 91 -4.42 -29.40 -24.53
C GLY A 91 -4.13 -28.30 -23.50
N PHE A 92 -5.14 -27.58 -23.01
CA PHE A 92 -4.95 -26.55 -21.98
C PHE A 92 -4.69 -27.17 -20.61
N ASP A 93 -5.46 -28.17 -20.21
CA ASP A 93 -5.24 -28.90 -18.95
C ASP A 93 -3.89 -29.64 -18.98
N ALA A 94 -3.56 -30.30 -20.10
CA ALA A 94 -2.26 -30.96 -20.27
C ALA A 94 -1.08 -29.97 -20.25
N HIS A 95 -1.21 -28.80 -20.90
CA HIS A 95 -0.18 -27.76 -20.86
C HIS A 95 -0.02 -27.17 -19.45
N MET A 96 -1.11 -26.96 -18.71
CA MET A 96 -1.02 -26.47 -17.33
C MET A 96 -0.37 -27.52 -16.42
N GLU A 97 -0.69 -28.80 -16.59
CA GLU A 97 -0.08 -29.89 -15.83
C GLU A 97 1.41 -30.07 -16.16
N GLU A 98 1.79 -29.94 -17.43
CA GLU A 98 3.18 -29.89 -17.88
C GLU A 98 3.94 -28.71 -17.24
N ARG A 99 3.36 -27.51 -17.27
CA ARG A 99 3.98 -26.31 -16.69
C ARG A 99 4.10 -26.38 -15.17
N VAL A 100 3.15 -27.02 -14.48
CA VAL A 100 3.24 -27.30 -13.04
C VAL A 100 4.35 -28.30 -12.75
N SER A 101 4.47 -29.35 -13.56
CA SER A 101 5.52 -30.38 -13.41
C SER A 101 6.91 -29.81 -13.71
N GLU A 102 7.04 -28.98 -14.75
CA GLU A 102 8.28 -28.26 -15.08
C GLU A 102 8.64 -27.30 -13.94
N LEU A 103 7.66 -26.57 -13.39
CA LEU A 103 7.86 -25.69 -12.25
C LEU A 103 8.35 -26.47 -11.01
N ASP A 104 7.72 -27.59 -10.67
CA ASP A 104 8.13 -28.47 -9.56
C ASP A 104 9.56 -28.98 -9.75
N SER A 105 9.89 -29.44 -10.97
CA SER A 105 11.24 -29.89 -11.30
C SER A 105 12.27 -28.77 -11.15
N SER A 106 11.95 -27.55 -11.62
CA SER A 106 12.83 -26.39 -11.52
C SER A 106 13.03 -25.96 -10.07
N GLN A 107 11.97 -25.98 -9.25
CA GLN A 107 12.03 -25.68 -7.82
C GLN A 107 12.90 -26.70 -7.08
N LYS A 108 12.75 -27.99 -7.41
CA LYS A 108 13.59 -29.05 -6.86
C LYS A 108 15.05 -28.85 -7.20
N THR A 109 15.38 -28.56 -8.46
CA THR A 109 16.77 -28.29 -8.88
C THR A 109 17.35 -27.07 -8.16
N LEU A 110 16.59 -25.98 -8.03
CA LEU A 110 17.03 -24.80 -7.28
C LEU A 110 17.31 -25.14 -5.81
N LEU A 111 16.46 -25.96 -5.18
CA LEU A 111 16.63 -26.37 -3.79
C LEU A 111 17.86 -27.26 -3.60
N GLU A 112 18.13 -28.18 -4.54
CA GLU A 112 19.35 -28.99 -4.55
C GLU A 112 20.61 -28.13 -4.69
N MET A 113 20.60 -27.13 -5.58
CA MET A 113 21.71 -26.19 -5.74
C MET A 113 21.95 -25.35 -4.48
N ILE A 114 20.88 -24.83 -3.86
CA ILE A 114 20.96 -24.07 -2.62
C ILE A 114 21.51 -24.94 -1.48
N ASN A 115 21.04 -26.18 -1.36
CA ASN A 115 21.53 -27.12 -0.35
C ASN A 115 23.01 -27.47 -0.57
N GLY A 116 23.43 -27.70 -1.82
CA GLY A 116 24.83 -27.94 -2.16
C GLY A 116 25.73 -26.78 -1.73
N MET A 117 25.39 -25.55 -2.15
CA MET A 117 26.13 -24.36 -1.75
C MET A 117 26.13 -24.15 -0.23
N SER A 118 24.99 -24.36 0.43
CA SER A 118 24.88 -24.21 1.89
C SER A 118 25.77 -25.22 2.62
N GLU A 119 25.90 -26.43 2.11
CA GLU A 119 26.77 -27.45 2.69
C GLU A 119 28.26 -27.08 2.52
N ASP A 120 28.66 -26.61 1.33
CA ASP A 120 30.03 -26.14 1.07
C ASP A 120 30.43 -24.98 2.00
N PHE A 121 29.52 -24.01 2.20
CA PHE A 121 29.73 -22.92 3.16
C PHE A 121 29.84 -23.44 4.59
N ARG A 122 29.01 -24.43 4.97
CA ARG A 122 29.04 -25.03 6.31
C ARG A 122 30.37 -25.73 6.57
N VAL A 123 30.87 -26.51 5.61
CA VAL A 123 32.19 -27.16 5.68
C VAL A 123 33.29 -26.11 5.84
N THR A 124 33.27 -25.07 5.00
CA THR A 124 34.27 -23.98 5.06
C THR A 124 34.24 -23.26 6.41
N LEU A 125 33.06 -22.99 6.95
CA LEU A 125 32.89 -22.34 8.24
C LEU A 125 33.40 -23.19 9.40
N ILE A 126 33.23 -24.51 9.34
CA ILE A 126 33.80 -25.45 10.32
C ILE A 126 35.34 -25.38 10.27
N VAL A 127 35.93 -25.39 9.07
CA VAL A 127 37.39 -25.29 8.90
C VAL A 127 37.91 -23.98 9.50
N VAL A 128 37.32 -22.84 9.12
CA VAL A 128 37.73 -21.52 9.64
C VAL A 128 37.60 -21.45 11.16
N ARG A 129 36.52 -22.00 11.74
CA ARG A 129 36.33 -22.03 13.20
C ARG A 129 37.43 -22.83 13.90
N ASN A 130 37.82 -23.96 13.31
CA ASN A 130 38.90 -24.80 13.85
C ASN A 130 40.26 -24.12 13.73
N GLU A 131 40.54 -23.43 12.62
CA GLU A 131 41.78 -22.66 12.45
C GLU A 131 41.87 -21.51 13.46
N ILE A 132 40.77 -20.79 13.72
CA ILE A 132 40.73 -19.75 14.76
C ILE A 132 41.03 -20.36 16.13
N ALA A 133 40.46 -21.53 16.44
CA ALA A 133 40.73 -22.22 17.70
C ALA A 133 42.21 -22.63 17.82
N ASP A 134 42.83 -23.13 16.75
CA ASP A 134 44.26 -23.48 16.70
C ASP A 134 45.15 -22.23 16.89
N VAL A 135 44.89 -21.16 16.14
CA VAL A 135 45.63 -19.90 16.26
C VAL A 135 45.52 -19.34 17.68
N ASN A 136 44.34 -19.37 18.28
CA ASN A 136 44.14 -18.94 19.67
C ASN A 136 44.91 -19.82 20.66
N ALA A 137 44.95 -21.14 20.47
CA ALA A 137 45.75 -22.03 21.30
C ALA A 137 47.25 -21.72 21.20
N ARG A 138 47.76 -21.52 19.98
CA ARG A 138 49.16 -21.15 19.72
C ARG A 138 49.53 -19.79 20.33
N LEU A 139 48.67 -18.79 20.18
CA LEU A 139 48.84 -17.47 20.79
C LEU A 139 48.94 -17.58 22.32
N ASN A 140 48.01 -18.30 22.95
CA ASN A 140 48.00 -18.50 24.40
C ASN A 140 49.26 -19.23 24.89
N LEU A 141 49.74 -20.24 24.15
CA LEU A 141 51.00 -20.92 24.46
C LEU A 141 52.20 -19.98 24.37
N THR A 142 52.24 -19.12 23.33
CA THR A 142 53.35 -18.18 23.13
C THR A 142 53.34 -17.11 24.22
N MET A 143 52.17 -16.57 24.57
CA MET A 143 52.03 -15.65 25.71
C MET A 143 52.49 -16.28 27.02
N ARG A 144 52.11 -17.55 27.28
CA ARG A 144 52.54 -18.27 28.47
C ARG A 144 54.05 -18.54 28.47
N ALA A 145 54.63 -18.92 27.34
CA ALA A 145 56.06 -19.14 27.21
C ALA A 145 56.85 -17.85 27.47
N MET A 146 56.41 -16.71 26.92
CA MET A 146 57.03 -15.41 27.19
C MET A 146 56.90 -14.97 28.66
N ALA A 147 55.73 -15.19 29.27
CA ALA A 147 55.54 -14.90 30.69
C ALA A 147 56.42 -15.77 31.60
N ASN A 148 56.55 -17.06 31.27
CA ASN A 148 57.42 -17.99 31.99
C ASN A 148 58.90 -17.66 31.77
N GLN A 149 59.31 -17.23 30.57
CA GLN A 149 60.68 -16.80 30.29
C GLN A 149 61.03 -15.54 31.08
N ALA A 150 60.12 -14.56 31.17
CA ALA A 150 60.29 -13.38 32.01
C ALA A 150 60.41 -13.71 33.51
N SER A 151 59.93 -14.88 33.96
CA SER A 151 60.01 -15.34 35.36
C SER A 151 61.17 -16.31 35.63
N ALA A 152 61.64 -17.07 34.63
CA ALA A 152 62.76 -18.01 34.73
C ALA A 152 64.11 -17.35 34.42
N GLU A 153 64.10 -16.23 33.69
CA GLU A 153 65.25 -15.35 33.47
C GLU A 153 65.42 -14.40 34.67
N GLY A 154 65.57 -14.99 35.85
CA GLY A 154 66.12 -14.28 37.00
C GLY A 154 67.52 -13.80 36.63
N ALA A 155 67.67 -12.48 36.43
CA ALA A 155 68.90 -11.76 36.15
C ALA A 155 69.37 -11.60 34.69
N ILE A 156 68.46 -11.47 33.73
CA ILE A 156 68.75 -10.58 32.59
C ILE A 156 67.75 -9.42 32.63
N LEU A 157 68.15 -8.41 33.41
CA LEU A 157 67.75 -7.04 33.14
C LEU A 157 68.06 -6.79 31.65
N VAL A 158 67.07 -6.94 30.77
CA VAL A 158 66.95 -6.06 29.61
C VAL A 158 67.08 -4.69 30.24
N SER A 159 68.27 -4.09 30.11
CA SER A 159 68.67 -2.94 30.90
C SER A 159 67.53 -1.96 30.85
N GLY A 160 66.90 -1.72 32.00
CA GLY A 160 65.89 -0.69 32.15
C GLY A 160 66.61 0.62 31.91
N VAL A 161 66.78 0.99 30.63
CA VAL A 161 67.23 2.30 30.22
C VAL A 161 66.17 3.22 30.80
N LYS A 162 66.51 3.89 31.90
CA LYS A 162 65.64 4.86 32.54
C LYS A 162 65.40 5.94 31.50
N ILE A 163 64.27 5.87 30.80
CA ILE A 163 63.89 6.86 29.82
C ILE A 163 63.77 8.18 30.59
N PRO A 164 64.62 9.19 30.30
CA PRO A 164 64.61 10.43 31.05
C PRO A 164 63.26 11.10 30.85
N LYS A 165 62.64 11.53 31.95
CA LYS A 165 61.38 12.29 31.89
C LYS A 165 61.64 13.64 31.21
N PRO A 166 60.71 14.12 30.37
CA PRO A 166 60.83 15.41 29.71
C PRO A 166 60.82 16.54 30.75
N LYS A 167 61.52 17.63 30.45
CA LYS A 167 61.52 18.81 31.34
C LYS A 167 60.15 19.48 31.34
N PRO A 168 59.68 19.99 32.49
CA PRO A 168 58.43 20.75 32.53
C PRO A 168 58.51 22.04 31.71
N PHE A 169 57.40 22.42 31.08
CA PHE A 169 57.29 23.69 30.37
C PHE A 169 56.61 24.74 31.25
N CYS A 170 57.34 25.82 31.56
CA CYS A 170 56.89 26.90 32.43
C CYS A 170 56.13 28.04 31.72
N GLY A 171 55.79 27.92 30.43
CA GLY A 171 55.03 28.96 29.73
C GLY A 171 55.88 30.07 29.11
N ALA A 172 57.16 29.81 28.86
CA ALA A 172 58.04 30.76 28.18
C ALA A 172 57.45 31.16 26.81
N ARG A 173 57.37 32.46 26.53
CA ARG A 173 56.92 33.02 25.23
C ARG A 173 58.03 32.96 24.18
N ASP A 174 58.64 31.78 24.05
CA ASP A 174 59.72 31.47 23.12
C ASP A 174 59.30 30.25 22.29
N ALA A 175 59.20 30.44 20.98
CA ALA A 175 58.78 29.40 20.04
C ALA A 175 59.72 28.17 20.07
N LYS A 176 61.03 28.40 20.22
CA LYS A 176 62.04 27.33 20.29
C LYS A 176 61.91 26.54 21.59
N ALA A 177 61.62 27.20 22.70
CA ALA A 177 61.38 26.52 23.98
C ALA A 177 60.14 25.61 23.90
N LEU A 178 59.07 26.08 23.27
CA LEU A 178 57.85 25.31 23.05
C LEU A 178 58.07 24.11 22.11
N GLU A 179 58.77 24.31 20.99
CA GLU A 179 59.09 23.24 20.05
C GLU A 179 59.96 22.14 20.69
N ASN A 180 60.98 22.51 21.45
CA ASN A 180 61.83 21.56 22.17
C ASN A 180 61.02 20.74 23.18
N TYR A 181 60.11 21.37 23.94
CA TYR A 181 59.23 20.68 24.86
C TYR A 181 58.34 19.66 24.14
N ILE A 182 57.68 20.07 23.05
CA ILE A 182 56.81 19.19 22.27
C ILE A 182 57.61 18.02 21.67
N PHE A 183 58.83 18.29 21.20
CA PHE A 183 59.73 17.27 20.67
C PHE A 183 60.09 16.23 21.73
N ASP A 184 60.58 16.67 22.89
CA ASP A 184 60.96 15.79 24.01
C ASP A 184 59.78 14.93 24.48
N LEU A 185 58.58 15.52 24.55
CA LEU A 185 57.37 14.82 24.96
C LEU A 185 56.94 13.75 23.95
N LYS A 186 57.03 14.04 22.65
CA LYS A 186 56.75 13.06 21.58
C LYS A 186 57.72 11.90 21.62
N GLN A 187 59.01 12.17 21.83
CA GLN A 187 60.03 11.13 21.92
C GLN A 187 59.84 10.27 23.18
N TYR A 188 59.48 10.89 24.30
CA TYR A 188 59.12 10.19 25.53
C TYR A 188 57.93 9.23 25.33
N PHE A 189 56.85 9.68 24.68
CA PHE A 189 55.69 8.82 24.42
C PHE A 189 55.98 7.65 23.47
N LYS A 190 56.84 7.87 22.46
CA LYS A 190 57.29 6.79 21.58
C LYS A 190 58.09 5.74 22.34
N ALA A 191 58.94 6.16 23.27
CA ALA A 191 59.79 5.26 24.05
C ALA A 191 59.03 4.51 25.16
N THR A 192 57.93 5.06 25.67
CA THR A 192 57.21 4.52 26.85
C THR A 192 55.89 3.80 26.52
N ASN A 193 55.42 3.87 25.27
CA ASN A 193 54.13 3.29 24.82
C ASN A 193 52.93 3.64 25.74
N ILE A 194 52.94 4.82 26.37
CA ILE A 194 51.88 5.27 27.27
C ILE A 194 50.61 5.61 26.47
N VAL A 195 49.48 5.06 26.89
CA VAL A 195 48.16 5.27 26.26
C VAL A 195 47.54 6.61 26.68
N THR A 196 47.81 7.08 27.89
CA THR A 196 47.27 8.33 28.47
C THR A 196 48.13 9.56 28.17
N LYS A 197 48.45 9.79 26.89
CA LYS A 197 49.40 10.83 26.43
C LYS A 197 48.98 12.25 26.84
N VAL A 198 47.70 12.59 26.70
CA VAL A 198 47.18 13.94 27.02
C VAL A 198 47.35 14.25 28.50
N THR A 199 46.89 13.37 29.39
CA THR A 199 47.02 13.52 30.85
C THR A 199 48.48 13.71 31.26
N LEU A 200 49.39 12.93 30.67
CA LEU A 200 50.81 13.03 30.99
C LEU A 200 51.44 14.32 30.43
N ALA A 201 51.01 14.79 29.25
CA ALA A 201 51.43 16.08 28.70
C ALA A 201 51.05 17.24 29.65
N THR A 202 49.82 17.22 30.17
CA THR A 202 49.34 18.24 31.10
C THR A 202 50.09 18.20 32.43
N MET A 203 50.50 17.02 32.92
CA MET A 203 51.30 16.89 34.14
C MET A 203 52.71 17.50 34.02
N HIS A 204 53.23 17.67 32.80
CA HIS A 204 54.54 18.27 32.54
C HIS A 204 54.44 19.76 32.17
N LEU A 205 53.27 20.39 32.32
CA LEU A 205 53.16 21.85 32.38
C LEU A 205 53.49 22.33 33.79
N SER A 206 54.06 23.52 33.93
CA SER A 206 54.40 24.15 35.22
C SER A 206 54.14 25.65 35.18
N GLU A 207 54.05 26.27 36.37
CA GLU A 207 53.86 27.72 36.52
C GLU A 207 52.67 28.24 35.70
N ASP A 208 52.86 29.33 34.97
CA ASP A 208 51.84 29.99 34.16
C ASP A 208 51.25 29.04 33.12
N ALA A 209 52.02 28.08 32.59
CA ALA A 209 51.52 27.12 31.61
C ALA A 209 50.43 26.19 32.14
N LYS A 210 50.30 26.01 33.46
CA LYS A 210 49.18 25.22 34.04
C LYS A 210 47.86 25.99 34.07
N LEU A 211 47.90 27.31 33.91
CA LEU A 211 46.74 28.20 34.05
C LEU A 211 46.07 28.51 32.70
N TRP A 212 46.66 28.05 31.60
CA TRP A 212 46.13 28.16 30.23
C TRP A 212 45.52 26.83 29.79
#